data_AF-A0A671VR01-F1
#
_entry.id   AF-A0A671VR01-F1
#
_cell.length_a   1.000
_cell.length_b   1.000
_cell.length_c   1.000
_cell.angle_alpha   90.00
_cell.angle_beta   90.00
_cell.angle_gamma   90.00
#
_symmetry.space_group_name_H-M   'P 1'
#
loop_
_entity.id
_entity.type
_entity.pdbx_description
1 polymer ?
#
loop_
_entity_poly.entity_id
_entity_poly.type
_entity_poly.pdbx_seq_one_letter_code
_entity_poly.pdbx_strand_id
1 'polypeptide(L)' 'MSKNTRIALVFGGFVTAVAAAFYPIFVYPLTHKNEYRAVQKMNRTGIEQADIQPVGMKVWSDPFKPSDK' A
#
# COMPACT_ATOMS: atom_id res chain seq x y z
N MET A 1 -32.12 -16.12 18.70
CA MET A 1 -31.28 -16.14 17.48
C MET A 1 -30.70 -17.55 17.32
N SER A 2 -30.71 -18.11 16.10
CA SER A 2 -30.15 -19.46 15.87
C SER A 2 -28.63 -19.48 16.04
N LYS A 3 -28.05 -20.64 16.36
CA LYS A 3 -26.58 -20.80 16.45
C LYS A 3 -25.89 -20.39 15.15
N ASN A 4 -26.47 -20.76 14.01
CA ASN A 4 -25.93 -20.44 12.69
C ASN A 4 -25.95 -18.94 12.42
N THR A 5 -27.03 -18.25 12.81
CA THR A 5 -27.12 -16.79 12.67
C THR A 5 -26.06 -16.09 13.52
N ARG A 6 -25.80 -16.55 14.75
CA ARG A 6 -24.75 -15.98 15.61
C ARG A 6 -23.37 -16.15 14.99
N ILE A 7 -23.07 -17.33 14.45
CA ILE A 7 -21.80 -17.61 13.78
C ILE A 7 -21.62 -16.72 12.56
N ALA A 8 -22.66 -16.60 11.72
CA ALA A 8 -22.63 -15.74 10.53
C ALA A 8 -22.35 -14.28 10.88
N LEU A 9 -22.96 -13.76 11.95
CA LEU A 9 -22.71 -12.39 12.40
C LEU A 9 -21.29 -12.17 12.92
N VAL A 10 -20.77 -13.10 13.74
CA VAL A 10 -19.40 -12.99 14.26
C VAL A 10 -18.38 -13.06 13.12
N PHE A 11 -18.52 -14.04 12.24
CA PHE A 11 -17.60 -14.22 11.12
C PHE A 11 -17.71 -13.06 10.12
N GLY A 12 -18.93 -12.66 9.73
CA GLY A 12 -19.16 -11.54 8.84
C GLY A 12 -18.63 -10.22 9.42
N GLY A 13 -18.85 -9.98 10.71
CA GLY A 13 -18.29 -8.83 11.42
C GLY A 13 -16.77 -8.84 11.44
N PHE A 14 -16.15 -9.99 11.69
CA PHE A 14 -14.70 -10.13 11.66
C PHE A 14 -14.12 -9.84 10.26
N VAL A 15 -14.66 -10.45 9.20
CA VAL A 15 -14.22 -10.20 7.82
C VAL A 15 -14.40 -8.74 7.43
N THR A 16 -15.52 -8.12 7.85
CA THR A 16 -15.78 -6.69 7.61
C THR A 16 -14.74 -5.82 8.31
N ALA A 17 -14.41 -6.11 9.57
CA ALA A 17 -13.38 -5.38 10.31
C ALA A 17 -12.00 -5.50 9.66
N VAL A 18 -11.62 -6.71 9.23
CA VAL A 18 -10.37 -6.96 8.51
C VAL A 18 -10.32 -6.18 7.19
N ALA A 19 -11.38 -6.23 6.38
CA ALA A 19 -11.47 -5.49 5.14
C ALA A 19 -11.39 -3.97 5.35
N ALA A 20 -12.09 -3.45 6.37
CA ALA A 20 -12.05 -2.04 6.74
C ALA A 20 -10.64 -1.59 7.16
N ALA A 21 -9.95 -2.39 7.96
CA ALA A 21 -8.56 -2.11 8.38
C ALA A 21 -7.59 -2.10 7.18
N PHE A 22 -7.81 -2.98 6.19
CA PHE A 22 -6.97 -3.07 5.01
C PHE A 22 -7.30 -2.06 3.90
N TYR A 23 -8.47 -1.44 3.92
CA TYR A 23 -8.87 -0.45 2.91
C TYR A 23 -7.83 0.67 2.71
N PRO A 24 -7.33 1.38 3.76
CA PRO A 24 -6.33 2.42 3.58
C PRO A 24 -4.94 1.89 3.21
N ILE A 25 -4.65 0.60 3.41
CA ILE A 25 -3.33 0.00 3.17
C ILE A 25 -3.20 -0.49 1.73
N PHE A 26 -4.23 -1.15 1.21
CA PHE A 26 -4.20 -1.75 -0.12
C PHE A 26 -5.09 -1.01 -1.12
N VAL A 27 -6.38 -0.84 -0.80
CA VAL A 27 -7.37 -0.39 -1.78
C VAL A 27 -7.17 1.08 -2.12
N TYR A 28 -7.04 1.93 -1.11
CA TYR A 28 -6.91 3.37 -1.33
C TYR A 28 -5.62 3.73 -2.10
N PRO A 29 -4.41 3.27 -1.73
CA PRO A 29 -3.20 3.62 -2.46
C PRO A 29 -3.19 3.09 -3.91
N LEU A 30 -3.79 1.92 -4.14
CA LEU A 30 -3.88 1.34 -5.50
C LEU A 30 -4.89 2.06 -6.39
N THR A 31 -5.91 2.70 -5.84
CA THR A 31 -6.90 3.47 -6.59
C THR A 31 -6.51 4.95 -6.75
N HIS A 32 -5.60 5.46 -5.91
CA HIS A 32 -5.14 6.87 -5.90
C HIS A 32 -3.68 7.03 -6.34
N LYS A 33 -3.22 6.21 -7.29
CA LYS A 33 -1.80 6.15 -7.72
C LYS A 33 -1.20 7.52 -8.07
N ASN A 34 -1.96 8.41 -8.71
CA ASN A 34 -1.47 9.72 -9.13
C ASN A 34 -1.12 10.63 -7.94
N GLU A 35 -1.94 10.59 -6.88
CA GLU A 35 -1.69 11.34 -5.64
C GLU A 35 -0.41 10.85 -4.97
N TYR A 36 -0.31 9.54 -4.78
CA TYR A 36 0.89 8.93 -4.18
C TYR A 36 2.14 9.16 -5.02
N ARG A 37 2.03 9.15 -6.35
CA ARG A 37 3.14 9.50 -7.25
C ARG A 37 3.56 10.97 -7.08
N ALA A 38 2.61 11.88 -6.94
CA ALA A 38 2.90 13.30 -6.71
C ALA A 38 3.60 13.53 -5.36
N VAL A 39 3.07 12.93 -4.29
CA VAL A 39 3.68 12.97 -2.95
C VAL A 39 5.10 12.39 -2.99
N GLN A 40 5.29 11.25 -3.65
CA GLN A 40 6.60 10.63 -3.78
C GLN A 40 7.58 11.51 -4.57
N LYS A 41 7.14 12.13 -5.68
CA LYS A 41 7.98 13.06 -6.46
C LYS A 41 8.43 14.25 -5.61
N MET A 42 7.53 14.84 -4.83
CA MET A 42 7.88 15.94 -3.91
C MET A 42 8.88 15.48 -2.86
N ASN A 43 8.64 14.36 -2.18
CA ASN A 43 9.51 13.84 -1.12
C ASN A 43 10.90 13.39 -1.62
N ARG A 44 11.06 13.13 -2.92
CA ARG A 44 12.33 12.72 -3.55
C ARG A 44 13.03 13.85 -4.32
N THR A 45 12.52 15.07 -4.25
CA THR A 45 13.14 16.20 -4.96
C THR A 45 14.54 16.45 -4.39
N GLY A 46 15.55 16.45 -5.27
CA GLY A 46 16.95 16.65 -4.89
C GLY A 46 17.65 15.43 -4.25
N ILE A 47 17.00 14.26 -4.25
CA ILE A 47 17.58 13.03 -3.71
C ILE A 47 18.12 12.15 -4.85
N GLU A 48 19.44 11.99 -4.91
CA GLU A 48 20.10 10.95 -5.67
C GLU A 48 20.08 9.64 -4.86
N GLN A 49 19.25 8.68 -5.28
CA GLN A 49 19.03 7.46 -4.48
C GLN A 49 20.29 6.63 -4.30
N ALA A 50 21.19 6.63 -5.28
CA ALA A 50 22.45 5.92 -5.20
C ALA A 50 23.35 6.43 -4.06
N ASP A 51 23.24 7.72 -3.73
CA ASP A 51 24.09 8.37 -2.73
C ASP A 51 23.61 8.14 -1.29
N ILE A 52 22.30 7.91 -1.10
CA ILE A 52 21.74 7.59 0.22
C ILE A 52 21.98 6.12 0.59
N GLN A 53 22.17 5.25 -0.41
CA GLN A 53 22.21 3.83 -0.13
C GLN A 53 23.53 3.33 0.42
N PRO A 54 23.49 2.36 1.35
CA PRO A 54 24.70 1.71 1.82
C PRO A 54 25.46 1.07 0.65
N VAL A 55 26.78 1.24 0.67
CA VAL A 55 27.67 0.66 -0.35
C VAL A 55 27.49 -0.85 -0.43
N GLY A 56 27.40 -1.39 -1.66
CA GLY A 56 27.20 -2.82 -1.91
C GLY A 56 25.74 -3.29 -1.90
N MET A 57 24.78 -2.40 -1.65
CA MET A 57 23.35 -2.71 -1.72
C MET A 57 22.75 -2.30 -3.07
N LYS A 58 21.71 -3.02 -3.50
CA LYS A 58 20.97 -2.69 -4.72
C LYS A 58 20.10 -1.45 -4.50
N VAL A 59 20.23 -0.47 -5.41
CA VAL A 59 19.38 0.73 -5.47
C VAL A 59 17.89 0.36 -5.39
N TRP A 60 17.15 1.06 -4.54
CA TRP A 60 15.76 0.78 -4.22
C TRP A 60 14.91 1.03 -5.46
N SER A 61 14.04 0.07 -5.75
CA SER A 61 13.10 0.20 -6.85
C SER A 61 12.15 1.37 -6.62
N ASP A 62 11.99 2.23 -7.63
CA ASP A 62 10.91 3.20 -7.63
C ASP A 62 9.60 2.51 -8.08
N PRO A 63 8.58 2.41 -7.22
CA PRO A 63 7.30 1.77 -7.54
C PRO A 63 6.52 2.44 -8.68
N PHE A 64 6.87 3.68 -9.05
CA PHE A 64 6.28 4.39 -10.18
C PHE A 64 7.20 4.52 -11.39
N LYS A 65 8.37 3.86 -11.37
CA LYS A 65 9.24 3.77 -12.56
C LYS A 65 8.45 3.04 -13.66
N PRO A 66 8.37 3.58 -14.88
CA PRO A 66 7.87 2.81 -16.02
C PRO A 66 8.65 1.51 -16.15
N SER A 67 7.99 0.38 -16.45
CA SER A 67 8.75 -0.80 -16.85
C SER A 67 9.44 -0.48 -18.16
N ASP A 68 10.75 -0.67 -18.22
CA ASP A 68 11.49 -0.61 -19.49
C ASP A 68 10.82 -1.62 -20.43
N LYS A 69 10.32 -1.14 -21.58
CA LYS A 69 9.79 -1.99 -22.66
C LYS A 69 10.95 -2.53 -23.49
#